data_AF-A0A4U3AJ39-F1
#
_entry.id   AF-A0A4U3AJ39-F1
#
_cell.length_a   1.000
_cell.length_b   1.000
_cell.length_c   1.000
_cell.angle_alpha   90.00
_cell.angle_beta   90.00
_cell.angle_gamma   90.00
#
_symmetry.space_group_name_H-M   'P 1'
#
loop_
_entity.id
_entity.type
_entity.pdbx_description
1 polymer ?
#
loop_
_entity_poly.entity_id
_entity_poly.type
_entity_poly.pdbx_seq_one_letter_code
_entity_poly.pdbx_strand_id
1 'polypeptide(L)'
;KQLLFSIMLTAKGTLNMTQDRDLQEMLSYIGELSQEALQEMTLLIWQLRPEGLEKGLAEAIKNYGKLLGIHVEVRIDGMVSIEDEIEEVLWRISQEAIHNCKKHASCEKVNVLLKIENNQLYFY
;
A
#
# COMPACT_ATOMS: atom_id res chain seq x y z
N LYS A 1 -7.09 8.17 -1.35
CA LYS A 1 -6.75 7.33 -2.53
C LYS A 1 -7.96 6.79 -3.27
N GLN A 2 -8.84 5.99 -2.65
CA GLN A 2 -9.97 5.35 -3.38
C GLN A 2 -10.93 6.35 -4.07
N LEU A 3 -11.21 7.51 -3.47
CA LEU A 3 -12.08 8.52 -4.08
C LEU A 3 -11.51 9.12 -5.38
N LEU A 4 -10.22 9.50 -5.40
CA LEU A 4 -9.55 9.98 -6.62
C LEU A 4 -9.54 8.93 -7.72
N PHE A 5 -9.31 7.66 -7.35
CA PHE A 5 -9.39 6.54 -8.28
C PHE A 5 -10.81 6.36 -8.84
N SER A 6 -11.84 6.51 -8.00
CA SER A 6 -13.25 6.45 -8.43
C SER A 6 -13.61 7.59 -9.38
N ILE A 7 -13.12 8.81 -9.13
CA ILE A 7 -13.34 9.97 -10.03
C ILE A 7 -12.70 9.69 -11.39
N MET A 8 -11.45 9.21 -11.41
CA MET A 8 -10.75 8.84 -12.64
C MET A 8 -11.52 7.75 -13.43
N LEU A 9 -11.99 6.69 -12.76
CA LEU A 9 -12.78 5.64 -13.42
C LEU A 9 -14.11 6.16 -13.97
N THR A 10 -14.79 7.02 -13.20
CA THR A 10 -16.06 7.61 -13.63
C THR A 10 -15.86 8.52 -14.84
N ALA A 11 -14.82 9.35 -14.82
CA ALA A 11 -14.48 10.24 -15.92
C ALA A 11 -14.16 9.44 -17.19
N LYS A 12 -13.32 8.40 -17.08
CA LYS A 12 -12.95 7.53 -18.20
C LYS A 12 -14.12 6.70 -18.73
N GLY A 13 -14.99 6.21 -17.85
CA GLY A 13 -16.22 5.51 -18.22
C GLY A 13 -17.16 6.42 -19.01
N THR A 14 -17.38 7.64 -18.50
CA THR A 14 -18.24 8.65 -19.16
C THR A 14 -17.65 9.09 -20.50
N LEU A 15 -16.33 9.24 -20.59
CA LEU A 15 -15.60 9.60 -21.81
C LEU A 15 -15.92 8.63 -22.96
N ASN A 16 -15.93 7.33 -22.68
CA ASN A 16 -16.21 6.29 -23.67
C ASN A 16 -17.68 6.25 -24.13
N MET A 17 -18.58 6.93 -23.41
CA MET A 17 -20.02 6.92 -23.67
C MET A 17 -20.52 8.18 -24.39
N THR A 18 -19.73 9.26 -24.40
CA THR A 18 -20.09 10.53 -25.03
C THR A 18 -19.46 10.71 -26.41
N GLN A 19 -20.15 11.42 -27.30
CA GLN A 19 -19.66 11.85 -28.62
C GLN A 19 -19.42 13.38 -28.68
N ASP A 20 -19.76 14.09 -27.62
CA ASP A 20 -19.55 15.53 -27.49
C ASP A 20 -18.06 15.81 -27.23
N ARG A 21 -17.41 16.52 -28.16
CA ARG A 21 -15.96 16.79 -28.11
C ARG A 21 -15.56 17.66 -26.93
N ASP A 22 -16.35 18.69 -26.62
CA ASP A 22 -16.02 19.62 -25.52
C ASP A 22 -16.13 18.88 -24.18
N LEU A 23 -17.15 18.02 -24.05
CA LEU A 23 -17.29 17.14 -22.89
C LEU A 23 -16.16 16.10 -22.81
N GLN A 24 -15.70 15.56 -23.95
CA GLN A 24 -14.57 14.63 -23.98
C GLN A 24 -13.27 15.28 -23.49
N GLU A 25 -12.99 16.51 -23.90
CA GLU A 25 -11.81 17.26 -23.45
C GLU A 25 -11.87 17.53 -21.94
N MET A 26 -13.02 17.98 -21.42
CA MET A 26 -13.22 18.20 -19.99
C MET A 26 -13.06 16.91 -19.16
N LEU A 27 -13.63 15.79 -19.61
CA LEU A 27 -13.52 14.51 -18.91
C LEU A 27 -12.09 13.97 -18.92
N SER A 28 -11.36 14.16 -20.02
CA SER A 28 -9.95 13.80 -20.12
C SER A 28 -9.11 14.61 -19.12
N TYR A 29 -9.34 15.92 -19.06
CA TYR A 29 -8.67 16.81 -18.11
C TYR A 29 -8.96 16.46 -16.64
N ILE A 30 -10.21 16.12 -16.30
CA ILE A 30 -10.55 15.61 -14.96
C ILE A 30 -9.81 14.32 -14.64
N GLY A 31 -9.67 13.43 -15.63
CA GLY A 31 -8.91 12.19 -15.51
C GLY A 31 -7.43 12.44 -15.20
N GLU A 32 -6.81 13.35 -15.93
CA GLU A 32 -5.40 13.76 -15.75
C GLU A 32 -5.18 14.38 -14.38
N LEU A 33 -5.99 15.38 -13.99
CA LEU A 33 -5.90 16.02 -12.66
C LEU A 33 -6.05 15.01 -11.51
N SER A 34 -6.98 14.06 -11.66
CA SER A 34 -7.19 13.03 -10.64
C SER A 34 -5.99 12.08 -10.53
N GLN A 35 -5.32 11.80 -11.64
CA GLN A 35 -4.12 10.98 -11.69
C GLN A 35 -2.92 11.71 -11.07
N GLU A 36 -2.72 12.99 -11.37
CA GLU A 36 -1.67 13.82 -10.76
C GLU A 36 -1.84 13.89 -9.24
N ALA A 37 -3.05 14.20 -8.76
CA ALA A 37 -3.35 14.23 -7.33
C ALA A 37 -3.09 12.88 -6.65
N LEU A 38 -3.36 11.76 -7.33
CA LEU A 38 -3.07 10.42 -6.81
C LEU A 38 -1.57 10.14 -6.69
N GLN A 39 -0.78 10.61 -7.66
CA GLN A 39 0.68 10.51 -7.64
C GLN A 39 1.27 11.36 -6.52
N GLU A 40 0.85 12.62 -6.40
CA GLU A 40 1.32 13.53 -5.35
C GLU A 40 0.98 12.99 -3.94
N MET A 41 -0.26 12.54 -3.71
CA MET A 41 -0.62 11.89 -2.45
C MET A 41 0.22 10.64 -2.18
N THR A 42 0.58 9.89 -3.22
CA THR A 42 1.43 8.70 -3.07
C THR A 42 2.84 9.11 -2.64
N LEU A 43 3.44 10.12 -3.27
CA LEU A 43 4.74 10.66 -2.90
C LEU A 43 4.76 11.21 -1.47
N LEU A 44 3.74 11.96 -1.06
CA LEU A 44 3.62 12.46 0.33
C LEU A 44 3.57 11.31 1.33
N ILE A 45 2.83 10.24 1.01
CA ILE A 45 2.79 9.04 1.84
C ILE A 45 4.18 8.39 1.94
N TRP A 46 4.96 8.38 0.85
CA TRP A 46 6.34 7.86 0.84
C TRP A 46 7.31 8.72 1.65
N GLN A 47 7.16 10.03 1.67
CA GLN A 47 8.03 10.95 2.44
C GLN A 47 7.79 10.89 3.96
N LEU A 48 6.67 10.35 4.40
CA LEU A 48 6.37 10.18 5.83
C LEU A 48 7.00 8.89 6.33
N ARG A 49 7.96 8.99 7.27
CA ARG A 49 8.41 7.82 8.04
C ARG A 49 7.18 7.24 8.74
N PRO A 50 6.82 5.98 8.47
CA PRO A 50 5.59 5.41 8.99
C PRO A 50 5.60 5.33 10.52
N GLU A 51 4.51 5.83 11.14
CA GLU A 51 4.28 5.65 12.58
C GLU A 51 4.31 4.15 12.93
N GLY A 52 5.13 3.78 13.91
CA GLY A 52 5.28 2.40 14.38
C GLY A 52 6.61 1.73 14.01
N LEU A 53 7.32 2.19 12.98
CA LEU A 53 8.67 1.67 12.66
C LEU A 53 9.74 2.07 13.68
N GLU A 54 9.48 3.05 14.55
CA GLU A 54 10.38 3.44 15.65
C GLU A 54 10.74 2.27 16.59
N LYS A 55 9.85 1.26 16.68
CA LYS A 55 10.04 0.07 17.51
C LYS A 55 10.52 -1.16 16.70
N GLY A 56 10.83 -0.97 15.42
CA GLY A 56 11.24 -1.98 14.46
C GLY A 56 10.09 -2.64 13.68
N LEU A 57 10.39 -3.09 12.47
CA LEU A 57 9.46 -3.70 11.51
C LEU A 57 8.55 -4.79 12.11
N ALA A 58 9.12 -5.74 12.87
CA ALA A 58 8.33 -6.83 13.42
C ALA A 58 7.23 -6.36 14.38
N GLU A 59 7.53 -5.36 15.20
CA GLU A 59 6.57 -4.81 16.17
C GLU A 59 5.53 -3.93 15.46
N ALA A 60 5.93 -3.16 14.44
CA ALA A 60 5.03 -2.41 13.59
C ALA A 60 3.98 -3.33 12.93
N ILE A 61 4.41 -4.42 12.30
CA ILE A 61 3.56 -5.42 11.64
C ILE A 61 2.57 -6.06 12.63
N LYS A 62 3.05 -6.47 13.81
CA LYS A 62 2.19 -7.05 14.85
C LYS A 62 1.12 -6.06 15.33
N ASN A 63 1.49 -4.81 15.55
CA ASN A 63 0.56 -3.79 16.04
C ASN A 63 -0.48 -3.40 14.97
N TYR A 64 -0.10 -3.39 13.70
CA TYR A 64 -1.05 -3.24 12.60
C TYR A 64 -2.09 -4.35 12.57
N GLY A 65 -1.64 -5.60 12.72
CA GLY A 65 -2.51 -6.76 12.83
C GLY A 65 -3.54 -6.59 13.94
N LYS A 66 -3.09 -6.22 15.16
CA LYS A 66 -3.97 -5.95 16.30
C LYS A 66 -5.01 -4.87 15.99
N LEU A 67 -4.62 -3.77 15.34
CA LEU A 67 -5.53 -2.69 14.93
C LEU A 67 -6.65 -3.20 14.01
N LEU A 68 -6.34 -4.14 13.11
CA LEU A 68 -7.29 -4.76 12.19
C LEU A 68 -8.02 -5.98 12.77
N GLY A 69 -7.73 -6.35 14.02
CA GLY A 69 -8.26 -7.54 14.69
C GLY A 69 -7.81 -8.85 14.04
N ILE A 70 -6.56 -8.90 13.56
CA ILE A 70 -5.90 -10.10 13.02
C ILE A 70 -4.72 -10.44 13.93
N HIS A 71 -4.58 -11.72 14.29
CA HIS A 71 -3.40 -12.20 14.97
C HIS A 71 -2.23 -12.35 13.98
N VAL A 72 -1.18 -11.54 14.12
CA VAL A 72 -0.01 -11.58 13.22
C VAL A 72 1.20 -12.12 13.97
N GLU A 73 1.79 -13.19 13.45
CA GLU A 73 3.08 -13.70 13.88
C GLU A 73 4.15 -13.26 12.88
N VAL A 74 5.27 -12.74 13.39
CA VAL A 74 6.39 -12.29 12.56
C VAL A 74 7.63 -13.07 12.97
N ARG A 75 8.29 -13.70 11.99
CA ARG A 75 9.59 -14.34 12.14
C ARG A 75 10.61 -13.64 11.24
N ILE A 76 11.79 -13.36 11.79
CA ILE A 76 12.91 -12.82 11.05
C ILE A 76 14.07 -13.80 11.18
N ASP A 77 14.49 -14.38 10.06
CA ASP A 77 15.60 -15.32 9.96
C ASP A 77 16.81 -14.63 9.32
N GLY A 78 17.95 -14.60 10.03
CA GLY A 78 19.19 -13.96 9.61
C GLY A 78 19.56 -12.72 10.44
N MET A 79 20.81 -12.27 10.31
CA MET A 79 21.30 -11.05 10.98
C MET A 79 21.97 -10.13 9.95
N VAL A 80 21.23 -9.14 9.48
CA VAL A 80 21.76 -7.98 8.73
C VAL A 80 20.90 -6.77 9.09
N SER A 81 21.53 -5.62 9.29
CA SER A 81 20.81 -4.35 9.40
C SER A 81 20.22 -4.02 8.03
N ILE A 82 18.91 -3.91 7.96
CA ILE A 82 18.21 -3.48 6.75
C ILE A 82 18.27 -1.95 6.71
N GLU A 83 18.43 -1.36 5.53
CA GLU A 83 18.37 0.09 5.34
C GLU A 83 16.95 0.60 5.60
N ASP A 84 16.82 1.80 6.18
CA ASP A 84 15.51 2.38 6.55
C ASP A 84 14.53 2.39 5.37
N GLU A 85 15.00 2.69 4.16
CA GLU A 85 14.17 2.69 2.94
C GLU A 85 13.56 1.31 2.64
N ILE A 86 14.34 0.24 2.83
CA ILE A 86 13.85 -1.14 2.63
C ILE A 86 12.87 -1.51 3.76
N GLU A 87 13.14 -1.09 5.00
CA GLU A 87 12.23 -1.31 6.13
C GLU A 87 10.85 -0.66 5.87
N GLU A 88 10.84 0.56 5.34
CA GLU A 88 9.61 1.27 4.97
C GLU A 88 8.84 0.56 3.84
N VAL A 89 9.54 0.08 2.82
CA VAL A 89 8.93 -0.69 1.72
C VAL A 89 8.28 -1.96 2.27
N LEU A 90 8.99 -2.74 3.09
CA LEU A 90 8.47 -3.97 3.69
C LEU A 90 7.27 -3.71 4.59
N TRP A 91 7.28 -2.61 5.33
CA TRP A 91 6.15 -2.18 6.14
C TRP A 91 4.91 -1.88 5.29
N ARG A 92 5.06 -1.16 4.15
CA ARG A 92 3.94 -0.90 3.25
C ARG A 92 3.40 -2.18 2.61
N ILE A 93 4.28 -3.09 2.20
CA ILE A 93 3.89 -4.40 1.66
C ILE A 93 3.11 -5.19 2.71
N SER A 94 3.58 -5.20 3.96
CA SER A 94 2.92 -5.89 5.08
C SER A 94 1.52 -5.34 5.35
N GLN A 95 1.36 -4.01 5.35
CA GLN A 95 0.05 -3.39 5.55
C GLN A 95 -0.95 -3.82 4.48
N GLU A 96 -0.57 -3.74 3.20
CA GLU A 96 -1.43 -4.13 2.09
C GLU A 96 -1.77 -5.62 2.12
N ALA A 97 -0.78 -6.48 2.42
CA ALA A 97 -1.00 -7.92 2.57
C ALA A 97 -1.99 -8.25 3.70
N ILE A 98 -1.81 -7.67 4.89
CA ILE A 98 -2.71 -7.88 6.03
C ILE A 98 -4.10 -7.32 5.75
N HIS A 99 -4.19 -6.14 5.11
CA HIS A 99 -5.47 -5.55 4.71
C HIS A 99 -6.22 -6.45 3.72
N ASN A 100 -5.52 -7.00 2.72
CA ASN A 100 -6.10 -7.93 1.77
C ASN A 100 -6.54 -9.24 2.42
N CYS A 101 -5.74 -9.79 3.34
CA CYS A 101 -6.11 -10.92 4.18
C CYS A 101 -7.43 -10.65 4.95
N LYS A 102 -7.55 -9.47 5.59
CA LYS A 102 -8.78 -9.09 6.31
C LYS A 102 -9.99 -9.01 5.40
N LYS A 103 -9.83 -8.34 4.26
CA LYS A 103 -10.93 -7.99 3.36
C LYS A 103 -11.39 -9.16 2.50
N HIS A 104 -10.48 -10.03 2.10
CA HIS A 104 -10.73 -11.03 1.08
C HIS A 104 -10.58 -12.48 1.57
N ALA A 105 -9.76 -12.75 2.59
CA ALA A 105 -9.52 -14.11 3.08
C ALA A 105 -10.27 -14.45 4.37
N SER A 106 -10.83 -13.45 5.08
CA SER A 106 -11.48 -13.63 6.39
C SER A 106 -10.65 -14.44 7.39
N CYS A 107 -9.32 -14.35 7.32
CA CYS A 107 -8.44 -15.11 8.18
C CYS A 107 -8.29 -14.45 9.56
N GLU A 108 -8.17 -15.28 10.58
CA GLU A 108 -7.93 -14.83 11.96
C GLU A 108 -6.44 -14.71 12.28
N LYS A 109 -5.59 -15.38 11.50
CA LYS A 109 -4.14 -15.43 11.67
C LYS A 109 -3.40 -15.20 10.35
N VAL A 110 -2.32 -14.40 10.42
CA VAL A 110 -1.36 -14.17 9.33
C VAL A 110 0.05 -14.45 9.87
N ASN A 111 0.86 -15.14 9.08
CA ASN A 111 2.28 -15.33 9.37
C ASN A 111 3.09 -14.51 8.37
N VAL A 112 4.04 -13.74 8.88
CA VAL A 112 4.99 -12.98 8.06
C VAL A 112 6.38 -13.53 8.33
N LEU A 113 7.09 -13.90 7.26
CA LEU A 113 8.46 -14.38 7.33
C LEU A 113 9.37 -13.46 6.53
N LEU A 114 10.36 -12.91 7.22
CA LEU A 114 11.47 -12.21 6.60
C LEU A 114 12.71 -13.10 6.70
N LYS A 115 13.34 -13.41 5.57
CA LYS A 115 14.54 -14.24 5.52
C LYS A 115 15.65 -13.51 4.79
N ILE A 116 16.83 -13.45 5.40
CA ILE A 116 18.02 -12.83 4.82
C ILE A 116 19.08 -13.91 4.61
N GLU A 117 19.38 -14.22 3.35
CA GLU A 117 20.40 -15.21 2.98
C GLU A 117 21.16 -14.74 1.74
N ASN A 118 22.48 -14.97 1.71
CA ASN A 118 23.33 -14.65 0.56
C ASN A 118 23.21 -13.19 0.06
N ASN A 119 23.08 -12.23 1.00
CA ASN A 119 22.87 -10.81 0.70
C ASN A 119 21.59 -10.52 -0.11
N GLN A 120 20.59 -11.41 -0.01
CA GLN A 120 19.26 -11.26 -0.58
C GLN A 120 18.21 -11.29 0.52
N LEU A 121 17.16 -10.50 0.33
CA LEU A 121 16.04 -10.38 1.24
C LEU A 121 14.82 -11.06 0.62
N TYR A 122 14.24 -12.00 1.35
CA TYR A 122 13.02 -12.70 0.98
C TYR A 122 11.92 -12.35 1.99
N PHE A 123 10.74 -12.01 1.48
CA PHE A 123 9.58 -11.62 2.28
C PHE A 123 8.37 -12.46 1.86
N TYR A 124 7.79 -13.18 2.83
CA TYR A 124 6.67 -14.12 2.64
C TYR A 124 5.52 -13.80 3.59
#